data_AF-A0A6P4FR25-F1
#
_entry.id   AF-A0A6P4FR25-F1
#
_cell.length_a   1.000
_cell.length_b   1.000
_cell.length_c   1.000
_cell.angle_alpha   90.00
_cell.angle_beta   90.00
_cell.angle_gamma   90.00
#
_symmetry.space_group_name_H-M   'P 1'
#
loop_
_entity.id
_entity.type
_entity.pdbx_description
1 polymer ?
#
loop_
_entity_poly.entity_id
_entity_poly.type
_entity_poly.pdbx_seq_one_letter_code
_entity_poly.pdbx_strand_id
1 'polypeptide(L)'
;MFIYRPAICALLILVLISLAKARHPFDIFHWNPNDFEECLHLNNITIGEYEKYARFETLDYLLNENVDLKYKCNIKCQLERDSNKWLNEQGKMDLELMNATSEAANSIAKCMNRASEEPCAYSFKLVICGFKAGHPLVDSD
;
A
#
# COMPACT_ATOMS: atom_id res chain seq x y z
N MET A 1 40.82 29.59 2.89
CA MET A 1 39.39 29.57 2.48
C MET A 1 39.12 28.20 1.88
N PHE A 2 37.98 27.56 2.18
CA PHE A 2 37.51 26.24 1.66
C PHE A 2 37.92 24.94 2.40
N ILE A 3 37.57 24.79 3.69
CA ILE A 3 37.50 23.45 4.34
C ILE A 3 36.11 23.18 4.99
N TYR A 4 35.12 24.06 4.80
CA TYR A 4 33.76 23.85 5.33
C TYR A 4 32.77 23.25 4.33
N ARG A 5 33.18 23.02 3.07
CA ARG A 5 32.28 22.56 2.00
C ARG A 5 31.72 21.13 2.15
N PRO A 6 32.47 20.09 2.60
CA PRO A 6 31.93 18.73 2.60
C PRO A 6 30.96 18.45 3.76
N ALA A 7 31.13 19.12 4.91
CA ALA A 7 30.26 18.93 6.07
C ALA A 7 28.84 19.48 5.85
N ILE A 8 28.71 20.58 5.09
CA ILE A 8 27.42 21.19 4.76
C ILE A 8 26.63 20.30 3.78
N CYS A 9 27.30 19.66 2.82
CA CYS A 9 26.65 18.72 1.90
C CYS A 9 26.11 17.47 2.61
N ALA A 10 26.86 16.92 3.58
CA ALA A 10 26.41 15.74 4.34
C ALA A 10 25.18 16.03 5.21
N LEU A 11 25.13 17.21 5.85
CA LEU A 11 23.96 17.64 6.63
C LEU A 11 22.73 17.89 5.75
N LEU A 12 22.90 18.44 4.55
CA LEU A 12 21.80 18.63 3.60
C LEU A 12 21.23 17.30 3.10
N ILE A 13 22.07 16.28 2.86
CA ILE A 13 21.60 14.94 2.45
C ILE A 13 20.80 14.27 3.59
N LEU A 14 21.26 14.39 4.84
CA LEU A 14 20.55 13.84 6.01
C LEU A 14 19.19 14.52 6.23
N VAL A 15 19.10 15.83 6.03
CA VAL A 15 17.84 16.57 6.12
C VAL A 15 16.89 16.19 4.97
N LEU A 16 17.39 16.00 3.75
CA LEU A 16 16.57 15.57 2.61
C LEU A 16 15.99 14.16 2.79
N ILE A 17 16.73 13.24 3.42
CA ILE A 17 16.22 11.90 3.76
C ILE A 17 15.13 11.98 4.84
N SER A 18 15.23 12.94 5.77
CA SER A 18 14.24 13.14 6.85
C SER A 18 12.92 13.78 6.40
N LEU A 19 12.83 14.28 5.16
CA LEU A 19 11.57 14.77 4.58
C LEU A 19 10.76 13.70 3.83
N ALA A 20 11.29 12.49 3.64
CA ALA A 20 10.51 11.40 3.08
C ALA A 20 9.48 10.93 4.12
N LYS A 21 8.23 11.39 3.97
CA LYS A 21 7.10 10.92 4.78
C LYS A 21 7.09 9.39 4.71
N ALA A 22 7.20 8.74 5.88
CA ALA A 22 7.13 7.28 5.94
C ALA A 22 5.77 6.86 5.38
N ARG A 23 5.79 6.07 4.31
CA ARG A 23 4.59 5.64 3.59
C ARG A 23 4.15 4.27 4.08
N HIS A 24 2.85 4.08 4.24
CA HIS A 24 2.23 2.80 4.54
C HIS A 24 1.49 2.25 3.31
N PRO A 25 1.42 0.91 3.09
CA PRO A 25 0.66 0.33 1.97
C PRO A 25 -0.82 0.72 1.93
N PHE A 26 -1.38 1.13 3.07
CA PHE A 26 -2.79 1.52 3.19
C PHE A 26 -3.05 3.01 3.02
N ASP A 27 -2.00 3.81 2.81
CA ASP A 27 -2.15 5.24 2.45
C ASP A 27 -2.81 5.42 1.08
N ILE A 28 -3.02 4.33 0.33
CA ILE A 28 -3.72 4.34 -0.96
C ILE A 28 -5.23 4.50 -0.82
N PHE A 29 -5.80 4.22 0.36
CA PHE A 29 -7.24 4.21 0.56
C PHE A 29 -7.78 5.62 0.82
N HIS A 30 -8.80 6.00 0.07
CA HIS A 30 -9.60 7.20 0.29
C HIS A 30 -10.61 6.88 1.40
N TRP A 31 -10.21 7.17 2.64
CA TRP A 31 -10.96 6.76 3.81
C TRP A 31 -12.42 7.22 3.78
N ASN A 32 -13.33 6.26 3.67
CA ASN A 32 -14.76 6.42 3.94
C ASN A 32 -15.11 5.65 5.23
N PRO A 33 -15.52 6.34 6.31
CA PRO A 33 -15.80 5.69 7.59
C PRO A 33 -16.85 4.58 7.52
N ASN A 34 -17.89 4.74 6.71
CA ASN A 34 -18.98 3.77 6.61
C ASN A 34 -18.50 2.50 5.90
N ASP A 35 -17.78 2.65 4.78
CA ASP A 35 -17.22 1.50 4.06
C ASP A 35 -16.18 0.76 4.90
N PHE A 36 -15.36 1.51 5.64
CA PHE A 36 -14.38 0.96 6.55
C PHE A 36 -15.04 0.11 7.66
N GLU A 37 -16.03 0.66 8.35
CA GLU A 37 -16.74 -0.05 9.43
C GLU A 37 -17.49 -1.29 8.91
N GLU A 38 -18.16 -1.17 7.76
CA GLU A 38 -18.84 -2.30 7.14
C GLU A 38 -17.86 -3.41 6.73
N CYS A 39 -16.71 -3.07 6.15
CA CYS A 39 -15.70 -4.07 5.78
C CYS A 39 -15.12 -4.79 7.00
N LEU A 40 -14.92 -4.09 8.12
CA LEU A 40 -14.52 -4.72 9.38
C LEU A 40 -15.58 -5.72 9.87
N HIS A 41 -16.84 -5.30 9.89
CA HIS A 41 -17.96 -6.14 10.34
C HIS A 41 -18.14 -7.38 9.45
N LEU A 42 -18.16 -7.20 8.12
CA LEU A 42 -18.30 -8.30 7.16
C LEU A 42 -17.22 -9.38 7.29
N ASN A 43 -16.02 -8.98 7.72
CA ASN A 43 -14.87 -9.88 7.85
C ASN A 43 -14.59 -10.29 9.31
N ASN A 44 -15.46 -9.93 10.25
CA ASN A 44 -15.31 -10.23 11.68
C ASN A 44 -13.93 -9.80 12.23
N ILE A 45 -13.58 -8.54 11.95
CA ILE A 45 -12.36 -7.89 12.42
C ILE A 45 -12.75 -6.76 13.37
N THR A 46 -12.16 -6.78 14.55
CA THR A 46 -12.24 -5.66 15.48
C THR A 46 -11.28 -4.55 15.06
N ILE A 47 -11.57 -3.30 15.43
CA ILE A 47 -10.67 -2.18 15.15
C ILE A 47 -9.25 -2.42 15.67
N GLY A 48 -9.10 -3.05 16.84
CA GLY A 48 -7.79 -3.36 17.42
C GLY A 48 -7.02 -4.41 16.61
N GLU A 49 -7.69 -5.40 16.04
CA GLU A 49 -7.07 -6.36 15.10
C GLU A 49 -6.65 -5.66 13.79
N TYR A 50 -7.45 -4.71 13.30
CA TYR A 50 -7.10 -3.92 12.13
C TYR A 50 -5.82 -3.10 12.37
N GLU A 51 -5.81 -2.34 13.48
CA GLU A 51 -4.72 -1.46 13.87
C GLU A 51 -3.40 -2.19 14.11
N LYS A 52 -3.44 -3.46 14.56
CA LYS A 52 -2.24 -4.27 14.77
C LYS A 52 -1.33 -4.27 13.54
N TYR A 53 -1.88 -4.32 12.33
CA TYR A 53 -1.13 -4.37 11.07
C TYR A 53 -1.11 -3.06 10.29
N ALA A 54 -1.89 -2.05 10.72
CA ALA A 54 -1.84 -0.69 10.17
C ALA A 54 -0.70 0.15 10.78
N ARG A 55 -0.06 -0.37 11.82
CA ARG A 55 1.06 0.23 12.54
C ARG A 55 2.38 -0.02 11.82
N PHE A 56 3.26 0.98 11.80
CA PHE A 56 4.58 0.85 11.16
C PHE A 56 5.46 -0.24 11.80
N GLU A 57 5.28 -0.53 13.09
CA GLU A 57 6.03 -1.55 13.81
C GLU A 57 5.79 -2.98 13.27
N THR A 58 4.68 -3.20 12.56
CA THR A 58 4.33 -4.50 11.96
C THR A 58 4.41 -4.50 10.44
N LEU A 59 4.97 -3.44 9.85
CA LEU A 59 5.08 -3.27 8.41
C LEU A 59 5.81 -4.44 7.74
N ASP A 60 6.87 -4.99 8.35
CA ASP A 60 7.58 -6.13 7.76
C ASP A 60 6.69 -7.39 7.67
N TYR A 61 5.87 -7.66 8.69
CA TYR A 61 4.89 -8.76 8.63
C TYR A 61 3.87 -8.54 7.51
N LEU A 62 3.39 -7.30 7.37
CA LEU A 62 2.45 -6.90 6.33
C LEU A 62 3.06 -7.07 4.92
N LEU A 63 4.28 -6.58 4.71
CA LEU A 63 5.00 -6.64 3.42
C LEU A 63 5.43 -8.04 3.01
N ASN A 64 5.53 -8.97 3.97
CA ASN A 64 5.73 -10.40 3.75
C ASN A 64 4.41 -11.19 3.68
N GLU A 65 3.27 -10.50 3.65
CA GLU A 65 1.93 -11.10 3.52
C GLU A 65 1.56 -12.07 4.66
N ASN A 66 2.23 -11.95 5.81
CA ASN A 66 2.06 -12.81 6.99
C ASN A 66 0.96 -12.28 7.91
N VAL A 67 -0.25 -12.25 7.37
CA VAL A 67 -1.49 -11.83 8.06
C VAL A 67 -2.61 -12.83 7.78
N ASP A 68 -3.59 -12.88 8.68
CA ASP A 68 -4.71 -13.81 8.57
C ASP A 68 -5.58 -13.53 7.33
N LEU A 69 -6.20 -14.58 6.80
CA LEU A 69 -7.04 -14.49 5.61
C LEU A 69 -8.19 -13.48 5.77
N LYS A 70 -8.84 -13.44 6.96
CA LYS A 70 -9.90 -12.46 7.24
C LYS A 70 -9.42 -11.03 7.07
N TYR A 71 -8.18 -10.74 7.48
CA TYR A 71 -7.55 -9.43 7.31
C TYR A 71 -7.36 -9.10 5.84
N LYS A 72 -6.86 -10.05 5.05
CA LYS A 72 -6.73 -9.90 3.60
C LYS A 72 -8.08 -9.62 2.95
N CYS A 73 -9.15 -10.27 3.41
CA CYS A 73 -10.50 -10.04 2.90
C CYS A 73 -11.06 -8.67 3.27
N ASN A 74 -10.74 -8.14 4.46
CA ASN A 74 -11.06 -6.77 4.80
C ASN A 74 -10.36 -5.77 3.86
N ILE A 75 -9.07 -5.97 3.55
CA ILE A 75 -8.34 -5.12 2.59
C ILE A 75 -8.95 -5.22 1.19
N LYS A 76 -9.34 -6.42 0.74
CA LYS A 76 -10.10 -6.60 -0.51
C LYS A 76 -11.39 -5.78 -0.51
N CYS A 77 -12.18 -5.88 0.56
CA CYS A 77 -13.45 -5.16 0.68
C CYS A 77 -13.25 -3.64 0.58
N GLN A 78 -12.24 -3.10 1.26
CA GLN A 78 -11.90 -1.68 1.18
C GLN A 78 -11.46 -1.29 -0.24
N LEU A 79 -10.62 -2.11 -0.88
CA LEU A 79 -10.15 -1.88 -2.26
C LEU A 79 -11.29 -1.89 -3.29
N GLU A 80 -12.28 -2.76 -3.13
CA GLU A 80 -13.45 -2.82 -4.01
C GLU A 80 -14.36 -1.61 -3.85
N ARG A 81 -14.41 -1.03 -2.64
CA ARG A 81 -15.27 0.11 -2.30
C ARG A 81 -14.59 1.47 -2.48
N ASP A 82 -13.27 1.51 -2.55
CA ASP A 82 -12.50 2.74 -2.76
C ASP A 82 -12.95 3.46 -4.04
N SER A 83 -12.87 4.80 -4.03
CA SER A 83 -13.17 5.61 -5.21
C SER A 83 -12.15 5.40 -6.33
N ASN A 84 -10.89 5.14 -5.98
CA ASN A 84 -9.83 4.88 -6.95
C ASN A 84 -9.74 3.38 -7.20
N LYS A 85 -10.35 2.95 -8.30
CA LYS A 85 -10.45 1.53 -8.65
C LYS A 85 -9.10 0.95 -9.07
N TRP A 86 -8.74 -0.16 -8.46
CA TRP A 86 -7.57 -0.95 -8.85
C TRP A 86 -7.92 -2.31 -9.45
N LEU A 87 -9.18 -2.71 -9.26
CA LEU A 87 -9.73 -3.97 -9.73
C LEU A 87 -10.79 -3.68 -10.80
N ASN A 88 -10.80 -4.49 -11.84
CA ASN A 88 -11.89 -4.52 -12.82
C ASN A 88 -13.13 -5.27 -12.28
N GLU A 89 -14.18 -5.36 -13.08
CA GLU A 89 -15.44 -6.02 -12.72
C GLU A 89 -15.27 -7.52 -12.38
N GLN A 90 -14.19 -8.16 -12.84
CA GLN A 90 -13.85 -9.55 -12.52
C GLN A 90 -12.98 -9.70 -11.26
N GLY A 91 -12.70 -8.60 -10.55
CA GLY A 91 -11.85 -8.60 -9.37
C GLY A 91 -10.37 -8.84 -9.69
N LYS A 92 -9.93 -8.56 -10.93
CA LYS A 92 -8.54 -8.67 -11.36
C LYS A 92 -7.89 -7.30 -11.44
N MET A 93 -6.58 -7.26 -11.22
CA MET A 93 -5.79 -6.03 -11.34
C MET A 93 -6.00 -5.39 -12.72
N ASP A 94 -6.23 -4.09 -12.72
CA ASP A 94 -6.31 -3.28 -13.93
C ASP A 94 -5.36 -2.08 -13.81
N LEU A 95 -4.26 -2.12 -14.57
CA LEU A 95 -3.19 -1.13 -14.50
C LEU A 95 -3.61 0.24 -15.06
N GLU A 96 -4.61 0.27 -15.95
CA GLU A 96 -5.16 1.52 -16.48
C GLU A 96 -6.06 2.18 -15.43
N LEU A 97 -6.93 1.41 -14.76
CA LEU A 97 -7.74 1.92 -13.65
C LEU A 97 -6.88 2.42 -12.49
N MET A 98 -5.79 1.72 -12.19
CA MET A 98 -4.81 2.16 -11.20
C MET A 98 -4.10 3.47 -11.58
N ASN A 99 -4.14 3.88 -12.86
CA ASN A 99 -3.35 4.99 -13.38
C ASN A 99 -1.84 4.81 -13.09
N ALA A 100 -1.33 3.58 -13.28
CA ALA A 100 0.06 3.25 -13.02
C ALA A 100 0.99 3.78 -14.12
N THR A 101 2.12 4.39 -13.74
CA THR A 101 3.17 4.72 -14.70
C THR A 101 3.74 3.45 -15.33
N SER A 102 4.34 3.53 -16.52
CA SER A 102 4.89 2.35 -17.20
C SER A 102 5.92 1.58 -16.35
N GLU A 103 6.70 2.29 -15.52
CA GLU A 103 7.66 1.67 -14.60
C GLU A 103 6.94 0.91 -13.48
N ALA A 104 5.99 1.58 -12.80
CA ALA A 104 5.22 0.96 -11.73
C ALA A 104 4.40 -0.23 -12.25
N ALA A 105 3.74 -0.08 -13.40
CA ALA A 105 2.93 -1.10 -14.05
C ALA A 105 3.73 -2.39 -14.30
N ASN A 106 4.95 -2.27 -14.84
CA ASN A 106 5.84 -3.41 -15.06
C ASN A 106 6.24 -4.10 -13.75
N SER A 107 6.56 -3.30 -12.71
CA SER A 107 6.93 -3.83 -11.40
C SER A 107 5.76 -4.57 -10.73
N ILE A 108 4.57 -3.96 -10.74
CA ILE A 108 3.34 -4.53 -10.19
C ILE A 108 2.99 -5.83 -10.91
N ALA A 109 2.96 -5.83 -12.25
CA ALA A 109 2.66 -7.03 -13.04
C ALA A 109 3.62 -8.19 -12.71
N LYS A 110 4.93 -7.91 -12.63
CA LYS A 110 5.93 -8.91 -12.26
C LYS A 110 5.72 -9.45 -10.84
N CYS A 111 5.36 -8.59 -9.89
CA CYS A 111 5.06 -8.97 -8.51
C CYS A 111 3.80 -9.86 -8.42
N MET A 112 2.77 -9.54 -9.21
CA MET A 112 1.50 -10.25 -9.26
C MET A 112 1.55 -11.62 -9.95
N ASN A 113 2.60 -11.94 -10.71
CA ASN A 113 2.79 -13.28 -11.28
C ASN A 113 2.82 -14.42 -10.23
N ARG A 114 3.05 -14.07 -8.96
CA ARG A 114 3.06 -15.01 -7.82
C ARG A 114 1.83 -14.85 -6.93
N ALA A 115 0.77 -14.23 -7.43
CA ALA A 115 -0.46 -14.05 -6.68
C ALA A 115 -1.21 -15.37 -6.52
N SER A 116 -1.82 -15.54 -5.34
CA SER A 116 -2.79 -16.60 -5.11
C SER A 116 -4.01 -16.40 -6.00
N GLU A 117 -4.69 -17.47 -6.38
CA GLU A 117 -6.02 -17.38 -7.00
C GLU A 117 -7.12 -17.08 -5.98
N GLU A 118 -6.84 -17.29 -4.69
CA GLU A 118 -7.75 -16.94 -3.60
C GLU A 118 -7.96 -15.40 -3.59
N PRO A 119 -9.20 -14.90 -3.76
CA PRO A 119 -9.45 -13.49 -4.04
C PRO A 119 -8.93 -12.51 -2.99
N CYS A 120 -9.03 -12.85 -1.70
CA CYS A 120 -8.58 -11.96 -0.64
C CYS A 120 -7.06 -11.80 -0.65
N ALA A 121 -6.34 -12.91 -0.78
CA ALA A 121 -4.89 -12.95 -0.90
C ALA A 121 -4.42 -12.28 -2.20
N TYR A 122 -5.15 -12.43 -3.30
CA TYR A 122 -4.87 -11.75 -4.56
C TYR A 122 -4.90 -10.22 -4.38
N SER A 123 -6.03 -9.68 -3.90
CA SER A 123 -6.19 -8.23 -3.73
C SER A 123 -5.24 -7.66 -2.68
N PHE A 124 -4.99 -8.40 -1.60
CA PHE A 124 -4.00 -8.01 -0.61
C PHE A 124 -2.59 -7.92 -1.22
N LYS A 125 -2.19 -8.93 -2.01
CA LYS A 125 -0.90 -8.91 -2.70
C LYS A 125 -0.79 -7.73 -3.66
N LEU A 126 -1.87 -7.38 -4.37
CA LEU A 126 -1.89 -6.22 -5.26
C LEU A 126 -1.56 -4.92 -4.53
N VAL A 127 -2.15 -4.69 -3.35
CA VAL A 127 -1.82 -3.51 -2.51
C VAL A 127 -0.34 -3.48 -2.14
N ILE A 128 0.22 -4.62 -1.73
CA ILE A 128 1.65 -4.72 -1.39
C ILE A 128 2.54 -4.51 -2.63
N CYS A 129 2.16 -5.05 -3.79
CA CYS A 129 2.89 -4.86 -5.04
C CYS A 129 2.84 -3.40 -5.50
N GLY A 130 1.69 -2.74 -5.41
CA GLY A 130 1.54 -1.31 -5.68
C GLY A 130 2.45 -0.47 -4.80
N PHE A 131 2.43 -0.72 -3.49
CA PHE A 131 3.32 -0.05 -2.54
C PHE A 131 4.80 -0.26 -2.87
N LYS A 132 5.24 -1.50 -3.12
CA LYS A 132 6.63 -1.81 -3.48
C LYS A 132 7.07 -1.19 -4.81
N ALA A 133 6.12 -0.94 -5.71
CA ALA A 133 6.34 -0.23 -6.97
C ALA A 133 6.29 1.30 -6.82
N GLY A 134 6.11 1.83 -5.60
CA GLY A 134 5.99 3.26 -5.35
C GLY A 134 4.68 3.87 -5.86
N HIS A 135 3.62 3.07 -6.04
CA HIS A 135 2.34 3.48 -6.62
C HIS A 135 1.19 3.55 -5.59
N PRO A 136 0.32 4.57 -5.63
CA PRO A 136 0.40 5.78 -6.46
C PRO A 136 1.62 6.61 -6.12
N LEU A 137 2.02 7.51 -7.01
CA LEU A 137 2.99 8.53 -6.64
C LEU A 137 2.32 9.40 -5.55
N VAL A 138 3.02 9.60 -4.43
CA VAL A 138 2.56 10.55 -3.43
C VAL A 138 3.09 11.90 -3.88
N ASP A 139 2.21 12.84 -4.16
CA ASP A 139 2.62 14.22 -4.42
C ASP A 139 3.38 14.72 -3.18
N SER A 140 4.61 15.16 -3.39
CA SER A 140 5.37 15.88 -2.38
C SER A 140 4.79 17.28 -2.26
N ASP A 141 3.77 17.45 -1.44
CA ASP A 141 3.38 18.75 -0.91
C ASP A 141 4.48 19.31 0.00
#